data_AF-A0A2V7WC53-F1
#
_entry.id   AF-A0A2V7WC53-F1
#
_cell.length_a   1.000
_cell.length_b   1.000
_cell.length_c   1.000
_cell.angle_alpha   90.00
_cell.angle_beta   90.00
_cell.angle_gamma   90.00
#
_symmetry.space_group_name_H-M   'P 1'
#
loop_
_entity.id
_entity.type
_entity.pdbx_description
1 polymer ?
#
loop_
_entity_poly.entity_id
_entity_poly.type
_entity_poly.pdbx_seq_one_letter_code
_entity_poly.pdbx_strand_id
1 'polypeptide(L)'
;MIAIDVRRWPEVWTALGACVGAAASAAVAPLTRGWFHVPTGGVGIVTVAGYPKAYDYAVIALLIVGSAAGAFVGSRWSGGLQPAGSLKVGGLKATAPRSFSWLAAAVVFVLMLFVHDHPYAVLEPFHEGEHLTPGFLFRSGARPYGDVFVLHGLGVDGGLDALVLGDPPSPRRVRRLQTLLDAATLALLVPIAAELSTTAVGAAAAVFVGLCMIAAGQIPLFPWFRLAPLLLAALGMLRYVRWRSLSSLALAFVASTLGVLWSLDTGLYALAATVIVCFLLRARIALPVAVVALLLPFALLLIVHADIHRFLVDSFVIIPRSIDAIWSRPALREISWESARYYLPPVFFGWMLVVAWRRGDWRIAIVAIFSIIAFRTAAGRCSWSHTRYGLPLFGVAAVAFALEPLLLARRRVAAAILAIGLFVFVEVAPNVAAASRFLAGWRARQSHAGLVSYPLATGRGIYTTRENAADLAGLNGFLDAAAPPGAPILDVTNERALYYLLQRRPPTRCSDVAMLSAPPLLAEAMRQLEANPPACVIVEGMKELDQYDGVPNRIRVPALFAWIDARYPHRARVGRYLVATR
;
A
#
# COMPACT_ATOMS: atom_id res chain seq x y z
N MET A 1 -26.50 -34.62 27.50
CA MET A 1 -25.15 -34.08 27.26
C MET A 1 -24.49 -34.88 26.15
N ILE A 2 -24.36 -34.33 24.94
CA ILE A 2 -23.60 -34.98 23.87
C ILE A 2 -22.13 -34.63 24.12
N ALA A 3 -21.33 -35.61 24.56
CA ALA A 3 -19.88 -35.42 24.69
C ALA A 3 -19.29 -35.28 23.28
N ILE A 4 -18.94 -34.05 22.89
CA ILE A 4 -18.27 -33.78 21.62
C ILE A 4 -16.81 -34.22 21.80
N ASP A 5 -16.42 -35.30 21.12
CA ASP A 5 -15.02 -35.74 21.06
C ASP A 5 -14.20 -34.78 20.20
N VAL A 6 -13.69 -33.72 20.84
CA VAL A 6 -12.88 -32.67 20.21
C VAL A 6 -11.57 -33.22 19.63
N ARG A 7 -11.11 -34.42 20.03
CA ARG A 7 -9.92 -35.06 19.44
C ARG A 7 -10.11 -35.37 17.95
N ARG A 8 -11.35 -35.44 17.47
CA ARG A 8 -11.69 -35.67 16.06
C ARG A 8 -11.57 -34.42 15.17
N TRP A 9 -11.15 -33.27 15.71
CA TRP A 9 -11.11 -32.00 14.96
C TRP A 9 -9.68 -31.46 14.80
N PRO A 10 -8.86 -32.04 13.89
CA PRO A 10 -7.49 -31.59 13.64
C PRO A 10 -7.33 -30.11 13.33
N GLU A 11 -8.31 -29.50 12.66
CA GLU A 11 -8.29 -28.07 12.34
C GLU A 11 -8.34 -27.20 13.60
N VAL A 12 -9.05 -27.63 14.63
CA VAL A 12 -9.15 -26.88 15.90
C VAL A 12 -7.85 -27.01 16.69
N TRP A 13 -7.28 -28.21 16.77
CA TRP A 13 -5.99 -28.41 17.46
C TRP A 13 -4.84 -27.67 16.78
N THR A 14 -4.84 -27.59 15.45
CA THR A 14 -3.85 -26.78 14.73
C THR A 14 -4.00 -25.29 14.97
N ALA A 15 -5.23 -24.77 14.99
CA ALA A 15 -5.49 -23.37 15.30
C ALA A 15 -5.16 -23.01 16.76
N LEU A 16 -5.54 -23.87 17.71
CA LEU A 16 -5.19 -23.71 19.13
C LEU A 16 -3.68 -23.79 19.33
N GLY A 17 -3.02 -24.74 18.67
CA GLY A 17 -1.57 -24.83 18.63
C GLY A 17 -0.93 -23.54 18.14
N ALA A 18 -1.43 -22.94 17.06
CA ALA A 18 -0.94 -21.64 16.58
C ALA A 18 -1.08 -20.54 17.63
N CYS A 19 -2.23 -20.47 18.32
CA CYS A 19 -2.46 -19.47 19.36
C CYS A 19 -1.50 -19.65 20.55
N VAL A 20 -1.26 -20.90 20.99
CA VAL A 20 -0.30 -21.19 22.06
C VAL A 20 1.13 -20.83 21.65
N GLY A 21 1.51 -21.17 20.40
CA GLY A 21 2.81 -20.80 19.85
C GLY A 21 3.02 -19.30 19.74
N ALA A 22 1.98 -18.56 19.31
CA ALA A 22 1.98 -17.10 19.30
C ALA A 22 2.14 -16.51 20.71
N ALA A 23 1.42 -17.04 21.69
CA ALA A 23 1.49 -16.59 23.08
C ALA A 23 2.89 -16.80 23.67
N ALA A 24 3.51 -17.96 23.40
CA ALA A 24 4.89 -18.23 23.80
C ALA A 24 5.88 -17.24 23.13
N SER A 25 5.73 -16.99 21.83
CA SER A 25 6.55 -15.98 21.13
C SER A 25 6.35 -14.57 21.66
N ALA A 26 5.12 -14.19 22.01
CA ALA A 26 4.83 -12.90 22.63
C ALA A 26 5.46 -12.76 24.02
N ALA A 27 5.53 -13.84 24.80
CA ALA A 27 6.22 -13.85 26.09
C ALA A 27 7.75 -13.72 25.97
N VAL A 28 8.34 -14.26 24.89
CA VAL A 28 9.79 -14.19 24.63
C VAL A 28 10.20 -12.86 23.98
N ALA A 29 9.31 -12.26 23.18
CA ALA A 29 9.61 -11.05 22.41
C ALA A 29 10.24 -9.90 23.22
N PRO A 30 9.79 -9.54 24.44
CA PRO A 30 10.43 -8.47 25.22
C PRO A 30 11.93 -8.70 25.47
N LEU A 31 12.37 -9.96 25.60
CA LEU A 31 13.76 -10.33 25.88
C LEU A 31 14.71 -10.03 24.70
N THR A 32 14.17 -9.88 23.49
CA THR A 32 14.97 -9.65 22.28
C THR A 32 15.15 -8.17 21.96
N ARG A 33 14.45 -7.25 22.65
CA ARG A 33 14.44 -5.81 22.32
C ARG A 33 15.84 -5.19 22.33
N GLY A 34 16.70 -5.60 23.25
CA GLY A 34 18.07 -5.10 23.37
C GLY A 34 18.99 -5.46 22.21
N TRP A 35 18.57 -6.37 21.30
CA TRP A 35 19.35 -6.77 20.13
C TRP A 35 19.18 -5.84 18.94
N PHE A 36 18.29 -4.85 19.03
CA PHE A 36 17.92 -3.98 17.93
C PHE A 36 18.30 -2.54 18.23
N HIS A 37 18.80 -1.85 17.20
CA HIS A 37 19.17 -0.45 17.28
C HIS A 37 18.09 0.44 16.68
N VAL A 38 18.10 1.72 17.07
CA VAL A 38 17.29 2.77 16.45
C VAL A 38 17.72 2.90 14.98
N PRO A 39 16.80 2.90 14.01
CA PRO A 39 17.17 3.06 12.61
C PRO A 39 17.91 4.39 12.40
N THR A 40 18.91 4.36 11.51
CA THR A 40 19.69 5.54 11.13
C THR A 40 19.30 5.97 9.71
N GLY A 41 19.86 7.08 9.22
CA GLY A 41 19.67 7.49 7.83
C GLY A 41 18.49 8.43 7.56
N GLY A 42 17.85 8.96 8.61
CA GLY A 42 16.83 9.99 8.50
C GLY A 42 16.30 10.41 9.87
N VAL A 43 15.30 11.30 9.89
CA VAL A 43 14.67 11.78 11.12
C VAL A 43 13.15 11.63 11.00
N GLY A 44 12.55 10.91 11.93
CA GLY A 44 11.10 10.71 12.06
C GLY A 44 10.73 10.27 13.48
N ILE A 45 9.47 9.91 13.73
CA ILE A 45 9.00 9.65 15.09
C ILE A 45 9.78 8.53 15.81
N VAL A 46 10.18 7.47 15.10
CA VAL A 46 10.95 6.37 15.72
C VAL A 46 12.38 6.77 16.08
N THR A 47 13.00 7.69 15.35
CA THR A 47 14.35 8.17 15.69
C THR A 47 14.30 9.15 16.85
N VAL A 48 13.34 10.09 16.82
CA VAL A 48 13.13 11.08 17.89
C VAL A 48 12.78 10.38 19.20
N ALA A 49 11.95 9.32 19.16
CA ALA A 49 11.58 8.55 20.33
C ALA A 49 12.61 7.49 20.77
N GLY A 50 13.74 7.34 20.07
CA GLY A 50 14.74 6.29 20.35
C GLY A 50 14.17 4.87 20.23
N TYR A 51 13.24 4.64 19.30
CA TYR A 51 12.55 3.36 19.13
C TYR A 51 13.27 2.45 18.11
N PRO A 52 13.70 1.23 18.51
CA PRO A 52 14.39 0.31 17.63
C PRO A 52 13.38 -0.39 16.69
N LYS A 53 13.07 0.21 15.54
CA LYS A 53 12.01 -0.28 14.64
C LYS A 53 12.17 -1.74 14.21
N ALA A 54 13.40 -2.20 14.04
CA ALA A 54 13.69 -3.59 13.68
C ALA A 54 13.15 -4.62 14.70
N TYR A 55 12.95 -4.20 15.95
CA TYR A 55 12.27 -4.99 16.97
C TYR A 55 10.86 -5.40 16.53
N ASP A 56 10.08 -4.50 15.93
CA ASP A 56 8.71 -4.80 15.49
C ASP A 56 8.70 -5.91 14.44
N TYR A 57 9.64 -5.86 13.48
CA TYR A 57 9.79 -6.92 12.47
C TYR A 57 10.14 -8.26 13.09
N ALA A 58 11.00 -8.26 14.11
CA ALA A 58 11.34 -9.47 14.85
C ALA A 58 10.14 -10.03 15.62
N VAL A 59 9.30 -9.19 16.24
CA VAL A 59 8.06 -9.64 16.88
C VAL A 59 7.13 -10.29 15.87
N ILE A 60 6.92 -9.68 14.69
CA ILE A 60 6.09 -10.27 13.63
C ILE A 60 6.65 -11.62 13.17
N ALA A 61 7.96 -11.71 12.93
CA ALA A 61 8.61 -12.97 12.55
C ALA A 61 8.46 -14.04 13.64
N LEU A 62 8.66 -13.69 14.91
CA LEU A 62 8.48 -14.58 16.06
C LEU A 62 7.04 -15.07 16.17
N LEU A 63 6.05 -14.21 15.93
CA LEU A 63 4.64 -14.60 15.91
C LEU A 63 4.35 -15.61 14.80
N ILE A 64 4.84 -15.37 13.58
CA ILE A 64 4.66 -16.30 12.45
C ILE A 64 5.31 -17.65 12.76
N VAL A 65 6.58 -17.64 13.18
CA VAL A 65 7.37 -18.86 13.46
C VAL A 65 6.80 -19.62 14.66
N GLY A 66 6.50 -18.93 15.76
CA GLY A 66 5.90 -19.52 16.95
C GLY A 66 4.54 -20.14 16.64
N SER A 67 3.69 -19.42 15.91
CA SER A 67 2.38 -19.93 15.49
C SER A 67 2.52 -21.15 14.58
N ALA A 68 3.49 -21.16 13.67
CA ALA A 68 3.77 -22.33 12.85
C ALA A 68 4.24 -23.52 13.71
N ALA A 69 5.18 -23.32 14.63
CA ALA A 69 5.67 -24.38 15.51
C ALA A 69 4.54 -24.97 16.38
N GLY A 70 3.72 -24.11 16.98
CA GLY A 70 2.56 -24.51 17.76
C GLY A 70 1.50 -25.24 16.93
N ALA A 71 1.17 -24.74 15.73
CA ALA A 71 0.25 -25.41 14.82
C ALA A 71 0.76 -26.80 14.41
N PHE A 72 2.07 -26.94 14.21
CA PHE A 72 2.69 -28.21 13.89
C PHE A 72 2.55 -29.22 15.04
N VAL A 73 2.80 -28.81 16.29
CA VAL A 73 2.56 -29.65 17.48
C VAL A 73 1.08 -30.03 17.60
N GLY A 74 0.18 -29.05 17.48
CA GLY A 74 -1.26 -29.27 17.50
C GLY A 74 -1.73 -30.27 16.44
N SER A 75 -1.19 -30.17 15.21
CA SER A 75 -1.50 -31.12 14.14
C SER A 75 -1.05 -32.55 14.46
N ARG A 76 0.08 -32.73 15.18
CA ARG A 76 0.55 -34.08 15.56
C ARG A 76 -0.34 -34.69 16.64
N TRP A 77 -0.75 -33.89 17.62
CA TRP A 77 -1.61 -34.36 18.71
C TRP A 77 -2.94 -34.91 18.17
N SER A 78 -3.55 -34.22 17.21
CA SER A 78 -4.85 -34.63 16.65
C SER A 78 -4.78 -35.80 15.65
N GLY A 79 -3.64 -36.49 15.50
CA GLY A 79 -3.47 -37.57 14.51
C GLY A 79 -3.19 -37.09 13.08
N GLY A 80 -2.84 -35.82 12.88
CA GLY A 80 -2.49 -35.24 11.58
C GLY A 80 -3.64 -34.52 10.88
N LEU A 81 -3.30 -33.55 10.03
CA LEU A 81 -4.24 -33.02 9.04
C LEU A 81 -4.31 -34.00 7.87
N GLN A 82 -5.52 -34.26 7.41
CA GLN A 82 -5.75 -35.06 6.21
C GLN A 82 -5.17 -34.35 4.97
N PRO A 83 -4.48 -35.08 4.04
CA PRO A 83 -4.01 -34.52 2.78
C PRO A 83 -5.16 -33.90 1.97
N ALA A 84 -4.88 -32.87 1.17
CA ALA A 84 -5.92 -32.18 0.40
C ALA A 84 -6.77 -33.11 -0.49
N GLY A 85 -6.21 -34.25 -0.93
CA GLY A 85 -6.90 -35.25 -1.75
C GLY A 85 -7.78 -36.26 -1.02
N SER A 86 -7.75 -36.35 0.32
CA SER A 86 -8.52 -37.37 1.05
C SER A 86 -9.92 -36.93 1.44
N LEU A 87 -10.21 -35.62 1.40
CA LEU A 87 -11.58 -35.10 1.47
C LEU A 87 -12.28 -35.36 0.15
N LYS A 88 -12.80 -36.58 -0.03
CA LYS A 88 -13.84 -36.89 -1.03
C LYS A 88 -15.13 -36.18 -0.61
N VAL A 89 -15.18 -34.86 -0.74
CA VAL A 89 -16.43 -34.10 -0.71
C VAL A 89 -17.17 -34.51 -1.98
N GLY A 90 -18.15 -35.40 -1.84
CA GLY A 90 -18.74 -36.20 -2.91
C GLY A 90 -18.83 -35.49 -4.27
N GLY A 91 -18.07 -35.95 -5.25
CA GLY A 91 -18.22 -35.63 -6.68
C GLY A 91 -18.09 -34.16 -7.10
N LEU A 92 -17.90 -33.20 -6.19
CA LEU A 92 -17.88 -31.77 -6.52
C LEU A 92 -16.53 -31.36 -7.12
N LYS A 93 -16.40 -31.55 -8.43
CA LYS A 93 -15.36 -30.92 -9.28
C LYS A 93 -15.63 -29.42 -9.53
N ALA A 94 -16.35 -28.74 -8.67
CA ALA A 94 -16.96 -27.45 -9.02
C ALA A 94 -16.09 -26.26 -8.62
N THR A 95 -14.92 -26.09 -9.26
CA THR A 95 -14.36 -24.72 -9.34
C THR A 95 -15.42 -23.84 -10.00
N ALA A 96 -15.70 -22.66 -9.44
CA ALA A 96 -16.71 -21.77 -9.98
C ALA A 96 -16.52 -21.60 -11.50
N PRO A 97 -17.59 -21.73 -12.32
CA PRO A 97 -17.44 -21.66 -13.76
C PRO A 97 -16.77 -20.35 -14.17
N ARG A 98 -15.92 -20.37 -15.20
CA ARG A 98 -15.17 -19.18 -15.63
C ARG A 98 -16.08 -17.99 -15.92
N SER A 99 -17.28 -18.24 -16.45
CA SER A 99 -18.31 -17.22 -16.68
C SER A 99 -18.75 -16.51 -15.40
N PHE A 100 -18.92 -17.24 -14.29
CA PHE A 100 -19.22 -16.66 -12.98
C PHE A 100 -18.09 -15.73 -12.52
N SER A 101 -16.83 -16.17 -12.65
CA SER A 101 -15.68 -15.37 -12.20
C SER A 101 -15.59 -14.04 -12.96
N TRP A 102 -15.78 -14.05 -14.27
CA TRP A 102 -15.76 -12.82 -15.08
C TRP A 102 -16.96 -11.90 -14.79
N LEU A 103 -18.16 -12.47 -14.65
CA LEU A 103 -19.35 -11.69 -14.30
C LEU A 103 -19.18 -11.05 -12.91
N ALA A 104 -18.73 -11.80 -11.91
CA ALA A 104 -18.50 -11.29 -10.58
C ALA A 104 -17.38 -10.23 -10.55
N ALA A 105 -16.32 -10.40 -11.34
CA ALA A 105 -15.26 -9.40 -11.49
C ALA A 105 -15.81 -8.11 -12.11
N ALA A 106 -16.65 -8.20 -13.15
CA ALA A 106 -17.31 -7.06 -13.76
C ALA A 106 -18.25 -6.34 -12.77
N VAL A 107 -18.99 -7.10 -11.96
CA VAL A 107 -19.85 -6.53 -10.91
C VAL A 107 -19.02 -5.79 -9.86
N VAL A 108 -17.94 -6.38 -9.35
CA VAL A 108 -17.04 -5.72 -8.39
C VAL A 108 -16.40 -4.48 -9.01
N PHE A 109 -15.93 -4.57 -10.25
CA PHE A 109 -15.36 -3.44 -10.98
C PHE A 109 -16.36 -2.28 -11.07
N VAL A 110 -17.57 -2.53 -11.56
CA VAL A 110 -18.60 -1.49 -11.69
C VAL A 110 -18.98 -0.92 -10.33
N LEU A 111 -19.17 -1.77 -9.31
CA LEU A 111 -19.50 -1.33 -7.96
C LEU A 111 -18.41 -0.40 -7.38
N MET A 112 -17.15 -0.83 -7.48
CA MET A 112 -16.01 -0.07 -6.97
C MET A 112 -15.78 1.20 -7.77
N LEU A 113 -16.06 1.21 -9.08
CA LEU A 113 -16.04 2.43 -9.88
C LEU A 113 -16.93 3.51 -9.26
N PHE A 114 -18.19 3.19 -8.92
CA PHE A 114 -19.11 4.15 -8.32
C PHE A 114 -18.75 4.51 -6.87
N VAL A 115 -18.22 3.57 -6.09
CA VAL A 115 -17.78 3.83 -4.70
C VAL A 115 -16.55 4.76 -4.66
N HIS A 116 -15.60 4.56 -5.58
CA HIS A 116 -14.31 5.26 -5.63
C HIS A 116 -14.29 6.49 -6.53
N ASP A 117 -15.38 6.79 -7.23
CA ASP A 117 -15.47 7.97 -8.08
C ASP A 117 -15.76 9.25 -7.27
N HIS A 118 -14.71 10.01 -7.01
CA HIS A 118 -14.71 11.26 -6.23
C HIS A 118 -14.00 12.39 -7.00
N PRO A 119 -14.49 12.78 -8.19
CA PRO A 119 -13.80 13.74 -9.05
C PRO A 119 -13.67 15.14 -8.45
N TYR A 120 -14.58 15.49 -7.55
CA TYR A 120 -14.70 16.82 -6.93
C TYR A 120 -14.43 16.83 -5.43
N ALA A 121 -13.83 15.76 -4.89
CA ALA A 121 -13.27 15.83 -3.54
C ALA A 121 -12.27 16.98 -3.45
N VAL A 122 -12.19 17.65 -2.29
CA VAL A 122 -11.17 18.69 -2.06
C VAL A 122 -9.80 18.05 -2.21
N LEU A 123 -8.91 18.70 -2.97
CA LEU A 123 -7.56 18.19 -3.20
C LEU A 123 -6.78 18.12 -1.90
N GLU A 124 -6.19 16.96 -1.63
CA GLU A 124 -5.27 16.77 -0.51
C GLU A 124 -3.85 17.07 -1.00
N PRO A 125 -3.24 18.21 -0.62
CA PRO A 125 -2.05 18.73 -1.29
C PRO A 125 -0.78 17.91 -1.03
N PHE A 126 -0.79 17.03 -0.03
CA PHE A 126 0.32 16.12 0.23
C PHE A 126 0.32 14.92 -0.74
N HIS A 127 -0.68 14.05 -0.65
CA HIS A 127 -0.76 12.80 -1.42
C HIS A 127 -1.09 13.03 -2.89
N GLU A 128 -1.97 13.97 -3.24
CA GLU A 128 -2.15 14.30 -4.66
C GLU A 128 -0.92 15.02 -5.22
N GLY A 129 -0.21 15.77 -4.37
CA GLY A 129 1.06 16.40 -4.71
C GLY A 129 2.18 15.42 -5.05
N GLU A 130 2.18 14.22 -4.45
CA GLU A 130 3.15 13.14 -4.71
C GLU A 130 3.20 12.74 -6.17
N HIS A 131 2.08 12.86 -6.88
CA HIS A 131 1.96 12.35 -8.25
C HIS A 131 1.65 13.44 -9.28
N LEU A 132 0.86 14.46 -8.91
CA LEU A 132 0.55 15.59 -9.81
C LEU A 132 1.80 16.41 -10.14
N THR A 133 2.64 16.71 -9.15
CA THR A 133 3.85 17.52 -9.37
C THR A 133 4.87 16.80 -10.24
N PRO A 134 5.30 15.56 -9.93
CA PRO A 134 6.14 14.79 -10.85
C PRO A 134 5.53 14.63 -12.25
N GLY A 135 4.23 14.31 -12.35
CA GLY A 135 3.57 14.14 -13.64
C GLY A 135 3.61 15.42 -14.50
N PHE A 136 3.43 16.58 -13.88
CA PHE A 136 3.61 17.88 -14.54
C PHE A 136 5.05 18.13 -14.96
N LEU A 137 6.03 17.83 -14.09
CA LEU A 137 7.45 17.99 -14.40
C LEU A 137 7.88 17.11 -15.58
N PHE A 138 7.48 15.83 -15.60
CA PHE A 138 7.79 14.90 -16.69
C PHE A 138 7.25 15.40 -18.03
N ARG A 139 6.03 15.94 -18.04
CA ARG A 139 5.46 16.54 -19.25
C ARG A 139 6.17 17.80 -19.72
N SER A 140 6.82 18.51 -18.81
CA SER A 140 7.68 19.65 -19.11
C SER A 140 9.12 19.26 -19.45
N GLY A 141 9.38 17.96 -19.68
CA GLY A 141 10.68 17.42 -20.10
C GLY A 141 11.63 17.04 -18.97
N ALA A 142 11.18 17.04 -17.71
CA ALA A 142 12.02 16.58 -16.59
C ALA A 142 12.27 15.07 -16.70
N ARG A 143 13.51 14.64 -16.46
CA ARG A 143 13.91 13.24 -16.49
C ARG A 143 13.52 12.53 -15.19
N PRO A 144 12.80 11.38 -15.25
CA PRO A 144 12.53 10.57 -14.06
C PRO A 144 13.83 10.14 -13.36
N TYR A 145 13.82 10.16 -12.02
CA TYR A 145 14.96 9.87 -11.12
C TYR A 145 16.12 10.89 -11.17
N GLY A 146 16.38 11.50 -12.34
CA GLY A 146 17.41 12.53 -12.51
C GLY A 146 16.98 13.89 -11.94
N ASP A 147 15.88 14.42 -12.48
CA ASP A 147 15.37 15.75 -12.11
C ASP A 147 14.27 15.69 -11.05
N VAL A 148 13.71 14.50 -10.82
CA VAL A 148 12.64 14.25 -9.85
C VAL A 148 12.97 13.02 -9.03
N PHE A 149 12.94 13.14 -7.71
CA PHE A 149 13.03 12.01 -6.79
C PHE A 149 11.71 11.23 -6.78
N VAL A 150 11.80 9.92 -6.99
CA VAL A 150 10.65 9.00 -7.03
C VAL A 150 10.75 8.07 -5.83
N LEU A 151 9.80 8.21 -4.90
CA LEU A 151 9.71 7.48 -3.65
C LEU A 151 8.93 6.17 -3.80
N HIS A 152 7.72 6.21 -4.36
CA HIS A 152 6.80 5.07 -4.38
C HIS A 152 6.88 4.24 -5.65
N GLY A 153 7.68 4.62 -6.63
CA GLY A 153 7.74 4.01 -7.96
C GLY A 153 7.22 4.96 -9.05
N LEU A 154 7.81 4.86 -10.25
CA LEU A 154 7.53 5.75 -11.38
C LEU A 154 6.05 5.86 -11.71
N GLY A 155 5.31 4.75 -11.71
CA GLY A 155 3.89 4.74 -12.06
C GLY A 155 3.04 5.55 -11.08
N VAL A 156 3.30 5.36 -9.78
CA VAL A 156 2.63 6.06 -8.69
C VAL A 156 3.03 7.52 -8.60
N ASP A 157 4.33 7.84 -8.67
CA ASP A 157 4.84 9.21 -8.54
C ASP A 157 4.82 9.93 -9.89
N GLY A 158 3.63 9.99 -10.51
CA GLY A 158 3.32 10.85 -11.65
C GLY A 158 3.61 10.29 -13.04
N GLY A 159 4.24 9.13 -13.19
CA GLY A 159 4.51 8.52 -14.50
C GLY A 159 3.23 8.14 -15.24
N LEU A 160 2.25 7.54 -14.56
CA LEU A 160 0.93 7.28 -15.15
C LEU A 160 0.14 8.56 -15.39
N ASP A 161 0.26 9.53 -14.48
CA ASP A 161 -0.47 10.79 -14.55
C ASP A 161 -0.02 11.65 -15.73
N ALA A 162 1.28 11.65 -16.03
CA ALA A 162 1.86 12.33 -17.19
C ALA A 162 1.17 11.91 -18.51
N LEU A 163 0.65 10.68 -18.59
CA LEU A 163 -0.06 10.18 -19.78
C LEU A 163 -1.47 10.78 -19.92
N VAL A 164 -2.11 11.19 -18.82
CA VAL A 164 -3.53 11.58 -18.81
C VAL A 164 -3.81 13.02 -18.37
N LEU A 165 -2.82 13.74 -17.85
CA LEU A 165 -2.99 15.12 -17.37
C LEU A 165 -3.64 16.05 -18.41
N GLY A 166 -3.47 15.82 -19.72
CA GLY A 166 -4.03 16.66 -20.80
C GLY A 166 -3.32 18.00 -21.01
N ASP A 167 -3.55 18.66 -22.15
CA ASP A 167 -3.09 20.03 -22.39
C ASP A 167 -4.30 20.94 -22.61
N PRO A 168 -4.66 21.85 -21.68
CA PRO A 168 -3.98 22.14 -20.41
C PRO A 168 -4.12 21.01 -19.36
N PRO A 169 -3.21 20.94 -18.35
CA PRO A 169 -3.26 19.95 -17.28
C PRO A 169 -4.58 19.99 -16.47
N SER A 170 -5.09 18.81 -16.09
CA SER A 170 -6.30 18.67 -15.29
C SER A 170 -6.23 17.49 -14.31
N PRO A 171 -6.28 17.74 -12.98
CA PRO A 171 -6.26 16.68 -11.96
C PRO A 171 -7.49 15.78 -12.04
N ARG A 172 -8.60 16.29 -12.59
CA ARG A 172 -9.82 15.49 -12.79
C ARG A 172 -9.56 14.26 -13.65
N ARG A 173 -8.72 14.36 -14.69
CA ARG A 173 -8.39 13.21 -15.56
C ARG A 173 -7.56 12.17 -14.81
N VAL A 174 -6.61 12.63 -14.01
CA VAL A 174 -5.78 11.78 -13.13
C VAL A 174 -6.64 11.02 -12.13
N ARG A 175 -7.53 11.72 -11.41
CA ARG A 175 -8.47 11.08 -10.46
C ARG A 175 -9.32 10.00 -11.13
N ARG A 176 -9.81 10.24 -12.35
CA ARG A 176 -10.59 9.24 -13.10
C ARG A 176 -9.77 8.02 -13.49
N LEU A 177 -8.53 8.21 -13.92
CA LEU A 177 -7.62 7.09 -14.17
C LEU A 177 -7.41 6.28 -12.90
N GLN A 178 -7.10 6.93 -11.77
CA GLN A 178 -6.89 6.26 -10.49
C GLN A 178 -8.15 5.49 -10.05
N THR A 179 -9.35 6.07 -10.15
CA THR A 179 -10.61 5.38 -9.87
C THR A 179 -10.78 4.12 -10.74
N LEU A 180 -10.46 4.19 -12.04
CA LEU A 180 -10.52 3.04 -12.93
C LEU A 180 -9.52 1.95 -12.52
N LEU A 181 -8.28 2.34 -12.19
CA LEU A 181 -7.23 1.44 -11.78
C LEU A 181 -7.51 0.79 -10.41
N ASP A 182 -8.07 1.55 -9.46
CA ASP A 182 -8.52 1.03 -8.16
C ASP A 182 -9.61 -0.01 -8.36
N ALA A 183 -10.66 0.33 -9.11
CA ALA A 183 -11.75 -0.60 -9.40
C ALA A 183 -11.27 -1.88 -10.09
N ALA A 184 -10.36 -1.76 -11.06
CA ALA A 184 -9.76 -2.90 -11.75
C ALA A 184 -8.93 -3.78 -10.80
N THR A 185 -8.16 -3.15 -9.91
CA THR A 185 -7.30 -3.84 -8.95
C THR A 185 -8.12 -4.59 -7.90
N LEU A 186 -9.15 -3.95 -7.37
CA LEU A 186 -10.07 -4.57 -6.41
C LEU A 186 -10.83 -5.75 -7.03
N ALA A 187 -11.18 -5.66 -8.32
CA ALA A 187 -11.81 -6.76 -9.06
C ALA A 187 -10.89 -7.99 -9.23
N LEU A 188 -9.56 -7.84 -9.11
CA LEU A 188 -8.63 -8.98 -9.14
C LEU A 188 -8.80 -9.95 -7.97
N LEU A 189 -9.43 -9.53 -6.87
CA LEU A 189 -9.79 -10.42 -5.76
C LEU A 189 -10.74 -11.55 -6.22
N VAL A 190 -11.55 -11.31 -7.25
CA VAL A 190 -12.52 -12.29 -7.77
C VAL A 190 -11.86 -13.50 -8.42
N PRO A 191 -11.00 -13.37 -9.45
CA PRO A 191 -10.31 -14.52 -10.01
C PRO A 191 -9.38 -15.21 -8.99
N ILE A 192 -8.80 -14.47 -8.03
CA ILE A 192 -8.02 -15.06 -6.94
C ILE A 192 -8.92 -15.93 -6.05
N ALA A 193 -10.04 -15.40 -5.56
CA ALA A 193 -11.00 -16.15 -4.75
C ALA A 193 -11.53 -17.39 -5.48
N ALA A 194 -11.73 -17.32 -6.80
CA ALA A 194 -12.17 -18.43 -7.62
C ALA A 194 -11.10 -19.54 -7.79
N GLU A 195 -9.81 -19.22 -7.74
CA GLU A 195 -8.73 -20.24 -7.73
C GLU A 195 -8.57 -20.92 -6.36
N LEU A 196 -9.00 -20.24 -5.28
CA LEU A 196 -8.81 -20.69 -3.91
C LEU A 196 -10.02 -21.41 -3.31
N SER A 197 -11.24 -20.98 -3.67
CA SER A 197 -12.48 -21.50 -3.08
C SER A 197 -12.98 -22.75 -3.82
N THR A 198 -13.69 -23.60 -3.07
CA THR A 198 -14.26 -24.86 -3.56
C THR A 198 -15.63 -24.66 -4.19
N THR A 199 -16.37 -23.64 -3.79
CA THR A 199 -17.74 -23.35 -4.24
C THR A 199 -17.87 -21.91 -4.73
N ALA A 200 -18.85 -21.63 -5.58
CA ALA A 200 -19.15 -20.27 -6.02
C ALA A 200 -19.60 -19.36 -4.85
N VAL A 201 -20.33 -19.91 -3.89
CA VAL A 201 -20.74 -19.19 -2.66
C VAL A 201 -19.52 -18.86 -1.80
N GLY A 202 -18.60 -19.81 -1.62
CA GLY A 202 -17.33 -19.58 -0.94
C GLY A 202 -16.49 -18.51 -1.62
N ALA A 203 -16.40 -18.54 -2.95
CA ALA A 203 -15.71 -17.52 -3.72
C ALA A 203 -16.35 -16.13 -3.54
N ALA A 204 -17.68 -16.02 -3.63
CA ALA A 204 -18.39 -14.75 -3.41
C ALA A 204 -18.17 -14.21 -1.99
N ALA A 205 -18.26 -15.08 -0.97
CA ALA A 205 -17.99 -14.70 0.41
C ALA A 205 -16.52 -14.28 0.62
N ALA A 206 -15.57 -14.96 -0.03
CA ALA A 206 -14.15 -14.63 0.05
C ALA A 206 -13.84 -13.27 -0.57
N VAL A 207 -14.44 -12.94 -1.72
CA VAL A 207 -14.36 -11.61 -2.33
C VAL A 207 -14.92 -10.54 -1.39
N PHE A 208 -16.13 -10.78 -0.85
CA PHE A 208 -16.79 -9.83 0.02
C PHE A 208 -15.97 -9.54 1.30
N VAL A 209 -15.49 -10.58 1.97
CA VAL A 209 -14.64 -10.45 3.17
C VAL A 209 -13.28 -9.83 2.81
N GLY A 210 -12.71 -10.17 1.64
CA GLY A 210 -11.49 -9.54 1.12
C GLY A 210 -11.62 -8.04 0.93
N LEU A 211 -12.70 -7.58 0.29
CA LEU A 211 -13.00 -6.16 0.10
C LEU A 211 -13.22 -5.44 1.44
N CYS A 212 -13.89 -6.08 2.40
CA CYS A 212 -14.08 -5.52 3.74
C CYS A 212 -12.77 -5.44 4.53
N MET A 213 -11.89 -6.44 4.39
CA MET A 213 -10.59 -6.50 5.07
C MET A 213 -9.68 -5.35 4.66
N ILE A 214 -9.64 -4.98 3.38
CA ILE A 214 -8.93 -3.79 2.91
C ILE A 214 -9.76 -2.51 3.07
N ALA A 215 -11.00 -2.64 3.51
CA ALA A 215 -11.98 -1.57 3.67
C ALA A 215 -12.22 -0.74 2.40
N ALA A 216 -12.35 -1.41 1.26
CA ALA A 216 -12.66 -0.78 -0.03
C ALA A 216 -13.93 0.08 0.04
N GLY A 217 -14.92 -0.33 0.85
CA GLY A 217 -16.15 0.44 1.05
C GLY A 217 -15.99 1.69 1.92
N GLN A 218 -14.96 1.77 2.76
CA GLN A 218 -14.76 2.88 3.72
C GLN A 218 -13.74 3.91 3.26
N ILE A 219 -12.71 3.51 2.50
CA ILE A 219 -11.60 4.39 2.11
C ILE A 219 -11.50 4.49 0.57
N PRO A 220 -12.40 5.26 -0.07
CA PRO A 220 -12.50 5.30 -1.52
C PRO A 220 -11.37 6.07 -2.22
N LEU A 221 -10.63 6.92 -1.50
CA LEU A 221 -9.50 7.71 -2.04
C LEU A 221 -8.13 7.08 -1.74
N PHE A 222 -8.11 5.87 -1.17
CA PHE A 222 -6.85 5.16 -0.94
C PHE A 222 -6.34 4.56 -2.25
N PRO A 223 -5.03 4.63 -2.55
CA PRO A 223 -4.49 4.20 -3.84
C PRO A 223 -4.36 2.67 -3.93
N TRP A 224 -5.51 1.98 -4.00
CA TRP A 224 -5.58 0.52 -4.08
C TRP A 224 -4.91 -0.04 -5.33
N PHE A 225 -4.84 0.73 -6.42
CA PHE A 225 -4.17 0.37 -7.66
C PHE A 225 -2.70 0.00 -7.47
N ARG A 226 -2.06 0.50 -6.40
CA ARG A 226 -0.70 0.11 -6.03
C ARG A 226 -0.59 -1.39 -5.78
N LEU A 227 -1.66 -2.09 -5.37
CA LEU A 227 -1.66 -3.53 -5.11
C LEU A 227 -1.73 -4.41 -6.38
N ALA A 228 -1.96 -3.84 -7.56
CA ALA A 228 -2.15 -4.60 -8.80
C ALA A 228 -0.98 -5.56 -9.11
N PRO A 229 0.30 -5.16 -9.03
CA PRO A 229 1.44 -6.05 -9.25
C PRO A 229 1.40 -7.30 -8.37
N LEU A 230 1.08 -7.10 -7.08
CA LEU A 230 1.04 -8.16 -6.09
C LEU A 230 -0.11 -9.15 -6.35
N LEU A 231 -1.30 -8.63 -6.64
CA LEU A 231 -2.49 -9.46 -6.92
C LEU A 231 -2.35 -10.22 -8.24
N LEU A 232 -1.84 -9.58 -9.30
CA LEU A 232 -1.57 -10.24 -10.58
C LEU A 232 -0.50 -11.32 -10.44
N ALA A 233 0.55 -11.06 -9.66
CA ALA A 233 1.59 -12.05 -9.40
C ALA A 233 1.08 -13.26 -8.60
N ALA A 234 0.28 -13.03 -7.55
CA ALA A 234 -0.37 -14.09 -6.81
C ALA A 234 -1.29 -14.94 -7.72
N LEU A 235 -2.11 -14.29 -8.56
CA LEU A 235 -2.98 -14.98 -9.52
C LEU A 235 -2.19 -15.80 -10.55
N GLY A 236 -1.09 -15.25 -11.08
CA GLY A 236 -0.19 -15.96 -11.98
C GLY A 236 0.41 -17.21 -11.34
N MET A 237 0.85 -17.13 -10.09
CA MET A 237 1.37 -18.27 -9.34
C MET A 237 0.31 -19.35 -9.05
N LEU A 238 -0.88 -18.94 -8.64
CA LEU A 238 -2.00 -19.86 -8.41
C LEU A 238 -2.37 -20.62 -9.69
N ARG A 239 -2.46 -19.91 -10.81
CA ARG A 239 -2.72 -20.51 -12.13
C ARG A 239 -1.55 -21.39 -12.59
N TYR A 240 -0.31 -21.02 -12.31
CA TYR A 240 0.84 -21.86 -12.63
C TYR A 240 0.80 -23.20 -11.88
N VAL A 241 0.51 -23.20 -10.57
CA VAL A 241 0.37 -24.45 -9.81
C VAL A 241 -0.73 -25.35 -10.39
N ARG A 242 -1.85 -24.75 -10.83
CA ARG A 242 -3.00 -25.47 -11.39
C ARG A 242 -2.76 -26.00 -12.79
N TRP A 243 -2.22 -25.19 -13.69
CA TRP A 243 -2.17 -25.46 -15.13
C TRP A 243 -0.77 -25.76 -15.66
N ARG A 244 0.28 -25.50 -14.87
CA ARG A 244 1.70 -25.59 -15.27
C ARG A 244 2.03 -24.80 -16.54
N SER A 245 1.27 -23.75 -16.84
CA SER A 245 1.40 -22.97 -18.06
C SER A 245 2.51 -21.92 -17.96
N LEU A 246 3.32 -21.78 -19.01
CA LEU A 246 4.35 -20.74 -19.11
C LEU A 246 3.76 -19.32 -19.04
N SER A 247 2.58 -19.10 -19.64
CA SER A 247 1.90 -17.79 -19.64
C SER A 247 1.53 -17.30 -18.24
N SER A 248 1.09 -18.19 -17.35
CA SER A 248 0.80 -17.84 -15.95
C SER A 248 2.07 -17.48 -15.16
N LEU A 249 3.17 -18.18 -15.46
CA LEU A 249 4.47 -17.86 -14.87
C LEU A 249 5.00 -16.51 -15.39
N ALA A 250 4.85 -16.25 -16.70
CA ALA A 250 5.16 -14.97 -17.31
C ALA A 250 4.32 -13.84 -16.72
N LEU A 251 3.02 -14.04 -16.50
CA LEU A 251 2.17 -13.07 -15.80
C LEU A 251 2.75 -12.72 -14.43
N ALA A 252 3.18 -13.72 -13.64
CA ALA A 252 3.73 -13.47 -12.31
C ALA A 252 5.06 -12.71 -12.32
N PHE A 253 5.99 -13.10 -13.19
CA PHE A 253 7.27 -12.41 -13.32
C PHE A 253 7.12 -11.01 -13.92
N VAL A 254 6.36 -10.84 -14.99
CA VAL A 254 6.15 -9.52 -15.62
C VAL A 254 5.43 -8.58 -14.66
N ALA A 255 4.37 -9.03 -13.99
CA ALA A 255 3.66 -8.20 -13.02
C ALA A 255 4.58 -7.79 -11.85
N SER A 256 5.42 -8.70 -11.34
CA SER A 256 6.32 -8.37 -10.23
C SER A 256 7.49 -7.47 -10.62
N THR A 257 8.12 -7.68 -11.79
CA THR A 257 9.26 -6.86 -12.22
C THR A 257 8.83 -5.48 -12.69
N LEU A 258 7.80 -5.37 -13.55
CA LEU A 258 7.19 -4.07 -13.89
C LEU A 258 6.53 -3.43 -12.66
N GLY A 259 6.11 -4.25 -11.71
CA GLY A 259 5.64 -3.83 -10.40
C GLY A 259 6.60 -2.89 -9.69
N VAL A 260 7.92 -3.10 -9.80
CA VAL A 260 8.95 -2.24 -9.18
C VAL A 260 8.88 -0.81 -9.72
N LEU A 261 8.53 -0.64 -11.01
CA LEU A 261 8.31 0.69 -11.59
C LEU A 261 6.90 1.19 -11.32
N TRP A 262 5.90 0.31 -11.28
CA TRP A 262 4.52 0.68 -10.98
C TRP A 262 4.40 1.28 -9.57
N SER A 263 4.77 0.48 -8.57
CA SER A 263 4.85 0.85 -7.16
C SER A 263 6.02 0.09 -6.53
N LEU A 264 7.11 0.79 -6.21
CA LEU A 264 8.36 0.25 -5.69
C LEU A 264 8.12 -0.75 -4.55
N ASP A 265 7.40 -0.35 -3.50
CA ASP A 265 7.17 -1.20 -2.33
C ASP A 265 6.44 -2.51 -2.70
N THR A 266 5.26 -2.39 -3.32
CA THR A 266 4.43 -3.56 -3.64
C THR A 266 5.02 -4.42 -4.75
N GLY A 267 5.73 -3.81 -5.68
CA GLY A 267 6.52 -4.47 -6.72
C GLY A 267 7.64 -5.31 -6.13
N LEU A 268 8.41 -4.76 -5.20
CA LEU A 268 9.45 -5.50 -4.47
C LEU A 268 8.85 -6.65 -3.67
N TYR A 269 7.70 -6.46 -3.03
CA TYR A 269 7.00 -7.54 -2.32
C TYR A 269 6.53 -8.64 -3.26
N ALA A 270 5.93 -8.26 -4.40
CA ALA A 270 5.49 -9.18 -5.43
C ALA A 270 6.68 -9.97 -6.00
N LEU A 271 7.82 -9.32 -6.24
CA LEU A 271 9.03 -9.94 -6.77
C LEU A 271 9.63 -10.93 -5.76
N ALA A 272 9.79 -10.51 -4.51
CA ALA A 272 10.31 -11.37 -3.45
C ALA A 272 9.44 -12.62 -3.27
N ALA A 273 8.11 -12.45 -3.18
CA ALA A 273 7.18 -13.57 -3.03
C ALA A 273 7.19 -14.51 -4.26
N THR A 274 7.23 -13.94 -5.48
CA THR A 274 7.34 -14.68 -6.75
C THR A 274 8.60 -15.53 -6.78
N VAL A 275 9.76 -14.96 -6.43
CA VAL A 275 11.06 -15.68 -6.40
C VAL A 275 11.03 -16.80 -5.36
N ILE A 276 10.57 -16.53 -4.14
CA ILE A 276 10.47 -17.54 -3.07
C ILE A 276 9.57 -18.70 -3.50
N VAL A 277 8.38 -18.41 -4.03
CA VAL A 277 7.43 -19.42 -4.49
C VAL A 277 8.03 -20.24 -5.64
N CYS A 278 8.64 -19.60 -6.64
CA CYS A 278 9.27 -20.29 -7.76
C CYS A 278 10.39 -21.24 -7.30
N PHE A 279 11.20 -20.81 -6.34
CA PHE A 279 12.25 -21.64 -5.75
C PHE A 279 11.66 -22.86 -5.03
N LEU A 280 10.65 -22.66 -4.18
CA LEU A 280 9.99 -23.75 -3.45
C LEU A 280 9.27 -24.74 -4.38
N LEU A 281 8.67 -24.25 -5.46
CA LEU A 281 8.04 -25.08 -6.50
C LEU A 281 9.05 -25.78 -7.43
N ARG A 282 10.34 -25.44 -7.33
CA ARG A 282 11.41 -25.93 -8.22
C ARG A 282 11.07 -25.73 -9.70
N ALA A 283 10.47 -24.58 -10.03
CA ALA A 283 10.02 -24.26 -11.38
C ALA A 283 11.23 -23.95 -12.30
N ARG A 284 11.95 -24.96 -12.80
CA ARG A 284 13.16 -24.76 -13.63
C ARG A 284 12.92 -23.89 -14.87
N ILE A 285 11.73 -23.99 -15.47
CA ILE A 285 11.31 -23.17 -16.62
C ILE A 285 11.12 -21.68 -16.26
N ALA A 286 11.20 -21.30 -14.98
CA ALA A 286 11.11 -19.92 -14.52
C ALA A 286 12.30 -19.07 -14.93
N LEU A 287 13.50 -19.66 -15.05
CA LEU A 287 14.72 -18.89 -15.29
C LEU A 287 14.67 -18.02 -16.56
N PRO A 288 14.37 -18.55 -17.75
CA PRO A 288 14.30 -17.71 -18.96
C PRO A 288 13.19 -16.65 -18.87
N VAL A 289 12.03 -17.00 -18.28
CA VAL A 289 10.93 -16.06 -18.07
C VAL A 289 11.34 -14.92 -17.13
N ALA A 290 12.03 -15.25 -16.05
CA ALA A 290 12.53 -14.29 -15.07
C ALA A 290 13.55 -13.34 -15.70
N VAL A 291 14.49 -13.86 -16.50
CA VAL A 291 15.49 -13.04 -17.20
C VAL A 291 14.81 -12.03 -18.13
N VAL A 292 13.88 -12.49 -18.99
CA VAL A 292 13.14 -11.58 -19.89
C VAL A 292 12.35 -10.54 -19.09
N ALA A 293 11.64 -10.96 -18.05
CA ALA A 293 10.85 -10.05 -17.22
C ALA A 293 11.72 -9.01 -16.48
N LEU A 294 12.93 -9.37 -16.06
CA LEU A 294 13.86 -8.45 -15.39
C LEU A 294 14.42 -7.37 -16.33
N LEU A 295 14.47 -7.64 -17.63
CA LEU A 295 14.90 -6.65 -18.63
C LEU A 295 13.81 -5.60 -18.92
N LEU A 296 12.52 -5.93 -18.70
CA LEU A 296 11.41 -5.04 -19.04
C LEU A 296 11.44 -3.69 -18.29
N PRO A 297 11.70 -3.62 -16.96
CA PRO A 297 11.86 -2.34 -16.28
C PRO A 297 12.95 -1.46 -16.89
N PHE A 298 14.12 -2.03 -17.21
CA PHE A 298 15.22 -1.26 -17.80
C PHE A 298 14.88 -0.77 -19.20
N ALA A 299 14.22 -1.59 -20.02
CA ALA A 299 13.73 -1.17 -21.32
C ALA A 299 12.75 0.02 -21.19
N LEU A 300 11.81 -0.04 -20.23
CA LEU A 300 10.89 1.06 -19.99
C LEU A 300 11.60 2.32 -19.51
N LEU A 301 12.56 2.20 -18.58
CA LEU A 301 13.37 3.32 -18.10
C LEU A 301 14.17 3.98 -19.24
N LEU A 302 14.72 3.20 -20.16
CA LEU A 302 15.38 3.71 -21.36
C LEU A 302 14.40 4.46 -22.28
N ILE A 303 13.22 3.91 -22.53
CA ILE A 303 12.17 4.54 -23.36
C ILE A 303 11.76 5.91 -22.80
N VAL A 304 11.65 6.03 -21.47
CA VAL A 304 11.26 7.30 -20.82
C VAL A 304 12.47 8.19 -20.48
N HIS A 305 13.67 7.86 -20.95
CA HIS A 305 14.91 8.61 -20.71
C HIS A 305 15.20 8.87 -19.22
N ALA A 306 14.84 7.90 -18.37
CA ALA A 306 15.10 7.97 -16.93
C ALA A 306 16.60 7.87 -16.62
N ASP A 307 16.99 8.43 -15.47
CA ASP A 307 18.33 8.21 -14.93
C ASP A 307 18.41 6.85 -14.23
N ILE A 308 18.94 5.85 -14.94
CA ILE A 308 19.03 4.46 -14.41
C ILE A 308 19.94 4.38 -13.19
N HIS A 309 21.04 5.13 -13.16
CA HIS A 309 21.93 5.12 -11.99
C HIS A 309 21.19 5.67 -10.76
N ARG A 310 20.48 6.79 -10.90
CA ARG A 310 19.66 7.34 -9.80
C ARG A 310 18.50 6.42 -9.43
N PHE A 311 17.84 5.77 -10.39
CA PHE A 311 16.86 4.73 -10.09
C PHE A 311 17.44 3.66 -9.17
N LEU A 312 18.62 3.13 -9.48
CA LEU A 312 19.28 2.10 -8.66
C LEU A 312 19.66 2.63 -7.27
N VAL A 313 20.26 3.81 -7.19
CA VAL A 313 20.71 4.40 -5.92
C VAL A 313 19.53 4.80 -5.05
N ASP A 314 18.55 5.53 -5.58
CA ASP A 314 17.41 6.00 -4.82
C ASP A 314 16.57 4.82 -4.32
N SER A 315 16.19 3.92 -5.25
CA SER A 315 15.22 2.84 -4.96
C SER A 315 15.79 1.71 -4.11
N PHE A 316 17.08 1.39 -4.25
CA PHE A 316 17.69 0.21 -3.61
C PHE A 316 18.77 0.54 -2.58
N VAL A 317 19.19 1.81 -2.46
CA VAL A 317 20.19 2.22 -1.47
C VAL A 317 19.64 3.25 -0.51
N ILE A 318 19.17 4.41 -1.00
CA ILE A 318 18.73 5.52 -0.15
C ILE A 318 17.42 5.16 0.54
N ILE A 319 16.38 4.84 -0.22
CA ILE A 319 15.04 4.54 0.36
C ILE A 319 15.13 3.39 1.37
N PRO A 320 15.71 2.21 1.08
CA PRO A 320 15.76 1.13 2.06
C PRO A 320 16.54 1.47 3.34
N ARG A 321 17.58 2.33 3.25
CA ARG A 321 18.37 2.75 4.42
C ARG A 321 17.65 3.80 5.26
N SER A 322 16.79 4.60 4.66
CA SER A 322 16.21 5.79 5.30
C SER A 322 14.73 5.62 5.69
N ILE A 323 13.96 4.81 4.97
CA ILE A 323 12.49 4.79 5.08
C ILE A 323 12.00 4.43 6.49
N ASP A 324 12.69 3.51 7.17
CA ASP A 324 12.34 3.13 8.53
C ASP A 324 12.65 4.24 9.54
N ALA A 325 13.68 5.06 9.31
CA ALA A 325 13.95 6.21 10.17
C ALA A 325 12.93 7.33 9.96
N ILE A 326 12.45 7.52 8.73
CA ILE A 326 11.67 8.69 8.33
C ILE A 326 10.16 8.47 8.45
N TRP A 327 9.65 7.31 8.02
CA TRP A 327 8.21 7.05 7.82
C TRP A 327 7.60 6.03 8.79
N SER A 328 8.41 5.20 9.43
CA SER A 328 7.89 4.13 10.26
C SER A 328 7.29 4.64 11.56
N ARG A 329 6.29 3.93 12.07
CA ARG A 329 5.66 4.18 13.38
C ARG A 329 5.86 2.99 14.30
N PRO A 330 6.06 3.19 15.61
CA PRO A 330 6.18 2.07 16.55
C PRO A 330 4.89 1.24 16.57
N ALA A 331 5.02 -0.07 16.78
CA ALA A 331 3.86 -0.93 16.98
C ALA A 331 3.05 -0.54 18.23
N LEU A 332 1.73 -0.74 18.15
CA LEU A 332 0.81 -0.47 19.24
C LEU A 332 1.07 -1.41 20.42
N ARG A 333 1.18 -0.84 21.61
CA ARG A 333 1.41 -1.61 22.86
C ARG A 333 0.14 -1.86 23.65
N GLU A 334 -0.90 -1.06 23.42
CA GLU A 334 -2.15 -1.15 24.15
C GLU A 334 -3.00 -2.31 23.64
N ILE A 335 -3.72 -2.98 24.54
CA ILE A 335 -4.69 -4.01 24.16
C ILE A 335 -5.92 -3.30 23.61
N SER A 336 -6.03 -3.28 22.29
CA SER A 336 -7.15 -2.66 21.57
C SER A 336 -7.55 -3.50 20.36
N TRP A 337 -8.69 -3.17 19.76
CA TRP A 337 -9.11 -3.78 18.50
C TRP A 337 -8.10 -3.54 17.36
N GLU A 338 -7.43 -2.40 17.36
CA GLU A 338 -6.40 -2.09 16.35
C GLU A 338 -5.17 -2.98 16.53
N SER A 339 -4.71 -3.18 17.76
CA SER A 339 -3.62 -4.12 18.06
C SER A 339 -4.00 -5.56 17.71
N ALA A 340 -5.22 -5.99 18.02
CA ALA A 340 -5.70 -7.31 17.61
C ALA A 340 -5.69 -7.50 16.09
N ARG A 341 -6.11 -6.47 15.34
CA ARG A 341 -6.10 -6.48 13.87
C ARG A 341 -4.70 -6.46 13.27
N TYR A 342 -3.74 -5.90 13.97
CA TYR A 342 -2.34 -5.90 13.57
C TYR A 342 -1.64 -7.24 13.89
N TYR A 343 -1.86 -7.83 15.07
CA TYR A 343 -1.12 -9.03 15.49
C TYR A 343 -1.77 -10.37 15.10
N LEU A 344 -3.09 -10.42 14.85
CA LEU A 344 -3.76 -11.65 14.43
C LEU A 344 -3.32 -12.18 13.05
N PRO A 345 -3.12 -11.34 12.00
CA PRO A 345 -2.70 -11.85 10.70
C PRO A 345 -1.38 -12.63 10.70
N PRO A 346 -0.29 -12.15 11.34
CA PRO A 346 0.93 -12.95 11.53
C PRO A 346 0.69 -14.36 12.10
N VAL A 347 -0.19 -14.48 13.10
CA VAL A 347 -0.55 -15.77 13.70
C VAL A 347 -1.27 -16.67 12.69
N PHE A 348 -2.22 -16.09 11.97
CA PHE A 348 -2.95 -16.78 10.91
C PHE A 348 -2.02 -17.24 9.78
N PHE A 349 -1.02 -16.45 9.39
CA PHE A 349 -0.05 -16.82 8.36
C PHE A 349 0.83 -17.99 8.81
N GLY A 350 1.29 -17.99 10.07
CA GLY A 350 2.03 -19.13 10.65
C GLY A 350 1.20 -20.42 10.63
N TRP A 351 -0.08 -20.34 11.00
CA TRP A 351 -1.02 -21.46 10.86
C TRP A 351 -1.17 -21.92 9.41
N MET A 352 -1.36 -20.99 8.46
CA MET A 352 -1.50 -21.31 7.03
C MET A 352 -0.28 -22.06 6.48
N LEU A 353 0.94 -21.67 6.86
CA LEU A 353 2.16 -22.36 6.41
C LEU A 353 2.16 -23.83 6.81
N VAL A 354 1.72 -24.15 8.04
CA VAL A 354 1.61 -25.55 8.49
C VAL A 354 0.49 -26.27 7.78
N VAL A 355 -0.68 -25.63 7.61
CA VAL A 355 -1.78 -26.24 6.86
C VAL A 355 -1.35 -26.55 5.42
N ALA A 356 -0.65 -25.63 4.76
CA ALA A 356 -0.11 -25.81 3.41
C ALA A 356 0.84 -27.02 3.36
N TRP A 357 1.80 -27.09 4.27
CA TRP A 357 2.77 -28.19 4.33
C TRP A 357 2.09 -29.53 4.61
N ARG A 358 1.23 -29.60 5.63
CA ARG A 358 0.57 -30.83 6.04
C ARG A 358 -0.41 -31.36 4.99
N ARG A 359 -1.09 -30.46 4.27
CA ARG A 359 -2.03 -30.84 3.21
C ARG A 359 -1.36 -31.08 1.87
N GLY A 360 -0.12 -30.61 1.69
CA GLY A 360 0.55 -30.57 0.39
C GLY A 360 -0.10 -29.60 -0.60
N ASP A 361 -0.79 -28.55 -0.12
CA ASP A 361 -1.53 -27.60 -0.96
C ASP A 361 -0.74 -26.32 -1.18
N TRP A 362 -0.10 -26.21 -2.34
CA TRP A 362 0.68 -25.05 -2.74
C TRP A 362 -0.13 -23.76 -2.87
N ARG A 363 -1.46 -23.84 -3.05
CA ARG A 363 -2.30 -22.63 -3.10
C ARG A 363 -2.29 -21.89 -1.76
N ILE A 364 -2.33 -22.64 -0.66
CA ILE A 364 -2.24 -22.09 0.70
C ILE A 364 -0.86 -21.48 0.92
N ALA A 365 0.22 -22.17 0.51
CA ALA A 365 1.59 -21.67 0.65
C ALA A 365 1.81 -20.36 -0.13
N ILE A 366 1.34 -20.28 -1.38
CA ILE A 366 1.43 -19.07 -2.21
C ILE A 366 0.78 -17.90 -1.49
N VAL A 367 -0.49 -18.06 -1.07
CA VAL A 367 -1.23 -16.98 -0.41
C VAL A 367 -0.58 -16.57 0.91
N ALA A 368 -0.10 -17.53 1.69
CA ALA A 368 0.62 -17.25 2.94
C ALA A 368 1.91 -16.44 2.69
N ILE A 369 2.75 -16.86 1.73
CA ILE A 369 4.01 -16.18 1.41
C ILE A 369 3.74 -14.76 0.92
N PHE A 370 2.83 -14.58 -0.04
CA PHE A 370 2.47 -13.24 -0.53
C PHE A 370 1.91 -12.35 0.59
N SER A 371 1.09 -12.90 1.48
CA SER A 371 0.54 -12.13 2.61
C SER A 371 1.61 -11.76 3.64
N ILE A 372 2.54 -12.66 3.96
CA ILE A 372 3.65 -12.40 4.90
C ILE A 372 4.53 -11.26 4.37
N ILE A 373 4.90 -11.30 3.09
CA ILE A 373 5.75 -10.27 2.49
C ILE A 373 4.99 -8.94 2.40
N ALA A 374 3.73 -8.95 1.95
CA ALA A 374 2.89 -7.73 1.90
C ALA A 374 2.71 -7.08 3.27
N PHE A 375 2.70 -7.88 4.35
CA PHE A 375 2.56 -7.38 5.72
C PHE A 375 3.73 -6.49 6.15
N ARG A 376 4.85 -6.45 5.40
CA ARG A 376 5.95 -5.50 5.62
C ARG A 376 5.49 -4.04 5.60
N THR A 377 4.47 -3.68 4.81
CA THR A 377 3.91 -2.32 4.82
C THR A 377 3.26 -1.98 6.15
N ALA A 378 2.38 -2.86 6.62
CA ALA A 378 1.74 -2.74 7.93
C ALA A 378 2.78 -2.65 9.04
N ALA A 379 3.79 -3.53 8.96
CA ALA A 379 4.85 -3.58 9.95
C ALA A 379 5.75 -2.36 9.95
N GLY A 380 5.91 -1.65 8.83
CA GLY A 380 6.65 -0.38 8.80
C GLY A 380 5.88 0.74 9.48
N ARG A 381 4.65 0.97 9.04
CA ARG A 381 3.80 2.05 9.56
C ARG A 381 2.57 1.49 10.26
N CYS A 382 2.72 1.14 11.53
CA CYS A 382 1.68 0.57 12.37
C CYS A 382 0.51 1.56 12.54
N SER A 383 -0.50 1.41 11.70
CA SER A 383 -1.77 2.14 11.72
C SER A 383 -2.80 1.31 10.98
N TRP A 384 -4.08 1.49 11.31
CA TRP A 384 -5.12 0.68 10.71
C TRP A 384 -5.20 0.77 9.17
N SER A 385 -5.00 1.96 8.59
CA SER A 385 -5.00 2.13 7.12
C SER A 385 -3.89 1.32 6.43
N HIS A 386 -2.66 1.36 6.97
CA HIS A 386 -1.53 0.60 6.43
C HIS A 386 -1.64 -0.90 6.72
N THR A 387 -2.29 -1.27 7.83
CA THR A 387 -2.61 -2.66 8.14
C THR A 387 -3.58 -3.23 7.10
N ARG A 388 -4.65 -2.51 6.77
CA ARG A 388 -5.57 -2.90 5.69
C ARG A 388 -4.85 -3.06 4.36
N TYR A 389 -3.96 -2.12 4.02
CA TYR A 389 -3.17 -2.20 2.80
C TYR A 389 -2.23 -3.41 2.74
N GLY A 390 -1.67 -3.83 3.88
CA GLY A 390 -0.84 -5.04 4.01
C GLY A 390 -1.60 -6.36 4.04
N LEU A 391 -2.95 -6.34 3.98
CA LEU A 391 -3.81 -7.53 4.13
C LEU A 391 -4.73 -7.85 2.93
N PRO A 392 -4.29 -7.65 1.66
CA PRO A 392 -5.18 -7.78 0.52
C PRO A 392 -5.69 -9.20 0.27
N LEU A 393 -4.95 -10.21 0.73
CA LEU A 393 -5.30 -11.63 0.56
C LEU A 393 -5.87 -12.27 1.83
N PHE A 394 -5.83 -11.59 2.99
CA PHE A 394 -6.20 -12.18 4.27
C PHE A 394 -7.68 -12.59 4.30
N GLY A 395 -8.58 -11.69 3.92
CA GLY A 395 -10.03 -11.98 3.93
C GLY A 395 -10.41 -13.13 3.00
N VAL A 396 -9.78 -13.18 1.81
CA VAL A 396 -9.96 -14.28 0.86
C VAL A 396 -9.48 -15.61 1.45
N ALA A 397 -8.28 -15.62 2.06
CA ALA A 397 -7.69 -16.79 2.68
C ALA A 397 -8.50 -17.31 3.87
N ALA A 398 -8.99 -16.42 4.74
CA ALA A 398 -9.80 -16.77 5.90
C ALA A 398 -11.09 -17.49 5.49
N VAL A 399 -11.74 -17.04 4.41
CA VAL A 399 -12.93 -17.72 3.90
C VAL A 399 -12.56 -19.05 3.22
N ALA A 400 -11.64 -19.04 2.26
CA ALA A 400 -11.31 -20.20 1.44
C ALA A 400 -10.70 -21.36 2.25
N PHE A 401 -9.92 -21.07 3.28
CA PHE A 401 -9.14 -22.10 3.99
C PHE A 401 -9.63 -22.40 5.42
N ALA A 402 -10.48 -21.56 6.00
CA ALA A 402 -11.06 -21.80 7.31
C ALA A 402 -12.60 -21.91 7.25
N LEU A 403 -13.30 -20.86 6.81
CA LEU A 403 -14.77 -20.83 6.88
C LEU A 403 -15.45 -21.84 5.94
N GLU A 404 -15.10 -21.82 4.65
CA GLU A 404 -15.70 -22.71 3.65
C GLU A 404 -15.46 -24.20 3.98
N PRO A 405 -14.24 -24.64 4.35
CA PRO A 405 -14.02 -26.02 4.78
C PRO A 405 -14.88 -26.44 5.98
N LEU A 406 -15.10 -25.54 6.97
CA LEU A 406 -15.99 -25.83 8.11
C LEU A 406 -17.45 -26.02 7.67
N LEU A 407 -17.92 -25.20 6.71
CA LEU A 407 -19.27 -25.32 6.15
C LEU A 407 -19.43 -26.62 5.36
N LEU A 408 -18.47 -26.97 4.51
CA LEU A 408 -18.47 -28.21 3.72
C LEU A 408 -18.40 -29.46 4.63
N ALA A 409 -17.65 -29.38 5.73
CA ALA A 409 -17.60 -30.42 6.75
C ALA A 409 -18.85 -30.45 7.66
N ARG A 410 -19.88 -29.63 7.37
CA ARG A 410 -21.12 -29.47 8.13
C ARG A 410 -20.91 -29.09 9.61
N ARG A 411 -19.78 -28.46 9.94
CA ARG A 411 -19.46 -27.98 11.29
C ARG A 411 -20.07 -26.60 11.54
N ARG A 412 -21.40 -26.52 11.47
CA ARG A 412 -22.17 -25.26 11.44
C ARG A 412 -21.89 -24.33 12.63
N VAL A 413 -21.74 -24.87 13.83
CA VAL A 413 -21.46 -24.05 15.04
C VAL A 413 -20.08 -23.38 14.94
N ALA A 414 -19.03 -24.14 14.62
CA ALA A 414 -17.69 -23.59 14.45
C ALA A 414 -17.63 -22.58 13.28
N ALA A 415 -18.31 -22.88 12.18
CA ALA A 415 -18.43 -21.97 11.05
C ALA A 415 -19.15 -20.67 11.44
N ALA A 416 -20.23 -20.75 12.23
CA ALA A 416 -20.96 -19.58 12.70
C ALA A 416 -20.11 -18.71 13.64
N ILE A 417 -19.39 -19.32 14.59
CA ILE A 417 -18.47 -18.60 15.49
C ILE A 417 -17.40 -17.86 14.68
N LEU A 418 -16.77 -18.55 13.72
CA LEU A 418 -15.77 -17.93 12.85
C LEU A 418 -16.37 -16.83 11.98
N ALA A 419 -17.55 -17.04 11.40
CA ALA A 419 -18.22 -16.04 10.58
C ALA A 419 -18.57 -14.78 11.37
N ILE A 420 -19.07 -14.91 12.60
CA ILE A 420 -19.34 -13.78 13.51
C ILE A 420 -18.04 -13.06 13.87
N GLY A 421 -17.00 -13.81 14.22
CA GLY A 421 -15.67 -13.25 14.52
C GLY A 421 -15.11 -12.46 13.34
N LEU A 422 -15.16 -13.02 12.13
CA LEU A 422 -14.75 -12.34 10.89
C LEU A 422 -15.61 -11.11 10.62
N PHE A 423 -16.93 -11.19 10.79
CA PHE A 423 -17.86 -10.09 10.57
C PHE A 423 -17.48 -8.84 11.40
N VAL A 424 -17.14 -9.05 12.67
CA VAL A 424 -16.66 -8.00 13.58
C VAL A 424 -15.24 -7.55 13.22
N PHE A 425 -14.33 -8.51 13.00
CA PHE A 425 -12.92 -8.23 12.75
C PHE A 425 -12.69 -7.37 11.50
N VAL A 426 -13.33 -7.72 10.38
CA VAL A 426 -13.21 -7.01 9.09
C VAL A 426 -14.23 -5.89 8.91
N GLU A 427 -14.99 -5.56 9.97
CA GLU A 427 -15.94 -4.45 9.99
C GLU A 427 -16.95 -4.51 8.83
N VAL A 428 -17.62 -5.65 8.66
CA VAL A 428 -18.57 -5.83 7.56
C VAL A 428 -19.66 -4.75 7.58
N ALA A 429 -20.27 -4.50 8.74
CA ALA A 429 -21.34 -3.51 8.85
C ALA A 429 -20.87 -2.08 8.49
N PRO A 430 -19.77 -1.53 9.07
CA PRO A 430 -19.23 -0.23 8.63
C PRO A 430 -18.86 -0.17 7.15
N ASN A 431 -18.29 -1.24 6.58
CA ASN A 431 -17.95 -1.31 5.15
C ASN A 431 -19.19 -1.22 4.25
N VAL A 432 -20.21 -2.03 4.53
CA VAL A 432 -21.45 -2.04 3.76
C VAL A 432 -22.21 -0.72 3.91
N ALA A 433 -22.25 -0.16 5.13
CA ALA A 433 -22.87 1.13 5.39
C ALA A 433 -22.16 2.27 4.63
N ALA A 434 -20.82 2.30 4.63
CA ALA A 434 -20.07 3.30 3.89
C ALA A 434 -20.22 3.13 2.37
N ALA A 435 -20.07 1.91 1.84
CA ALA A 435 -20.25 1.64 0.42
C ALA A 435 -21.66 2.00 -0.08
N SER A 436 -22.70 1.64 0.67
CA SER A 436 -24.09 1.99 0.32
C SER A 436 -24.32 3.50 0.32
N ARG A 437 -23.79 4.24 1.31
CA ARG A 437 -23.83 5.71 1.31
C ARG A 437 -23.09 6.29 0.10
N PHE A 438 -21.92 5.74 -0.25
CA PHE A 438 -21.20 6.18 -1.43
C PHE A 438 -21.97 5.86 -2.72
N LEU A 439 -22.61 4.71 -2.85
CA LEU A 439 -23.41 4.41 -4.03
C LEU A 439 -24.64 5.33 -4.14
N ALA A 440 -25.41 5.45 -3.06
CA ALA A 440 -26.61 6.29 -3.02
C ALA A 440 -26.27 7.78 -3.27
N GLY A 441 -25.17 8.25 -2.70
CA GLY A 441 -24.69 9.63 -2.85
C GLY A 441 -23.85 9.89 -4.09
N TRP A 442 -23.70 8.93 -5.03
CA TRP A 442 -22.78 9.09 -6.17
C TRP A 442 -23.10 10.33 -6.99
N ARG A 443 -24.37 10.55 -7.36
CA ARG A 443 -24.78 11.76 -8.11
C ARG A 443 -24.44 13.05 -7.37
N ALA A 444 -24.60 13.09 -6.06
CA ALA A 444 -24.27 14.26 -5.25
C ALA A 444 -22.75 14.54 -5.26
N ARG A 445 -21.90 13.51 -5.29
CA ARG A 445 -20.44 13.67 -5.41
C ARG A 445 -19.96 14.05 -6.81
N GLN A 446 -20.83 13.92 -7.81
CA GLN A 446 -20.64 14.51 -9.13
C GLN A 446 -21.07 15.99 -9.16
N SER A 447 -21.52 16.55 -8.03
CA SER A 447 -21.79 17.97 -7.87
C SER A 447 -20.66 18.66 -7.12
N HIS A 448 -20.47 19.94 -7.40
CA HIS A 448 -19.55 20.84 -6.71
C HIS A 448 -20.34 21.93 -5.94
N ALA A 449 -21.56 21.61 -5.50
CA ALA A 449 -22.38 22.52 -4.70
C ALA A 449 -21.64 22.94 -3.42
N GLY A 450 -21.63 24.24 -3.13
CA GLY A 450 -20.92 24.82 -1.98
C GLY A 450 -19.41 25.00 -2.17
N LEU A 451 -18.85 24.50 -3.27
CA LEU A 451 -17.44 24.71 -3.63
C LEU A 451 -17.32 25.79 -4.72
N VAL A 452 -16.13 26.38 -4.81
CA VAL A 452 -15.77 27.32 -5.87
C VAL A 452 -14.70 26.72 -6.77
N SER A 453 -14.63 27.17 -8.01
CA SER A 453 -13.55 26.79 -8.92
C SER A 453 -12.19 27.17 -8.33
N TYR A 454 -11.17 26.36 -8.59
CA TYR A 454 -9.80 26.77 -8.28
C TYR A 454 -9.45 28.08 -9.02
N PRO A 455 -8.71 29.00 -8.38
CA PRO A 455 -8.37 30.28 -8.98
C PRO A 455 -7.21 30.17 -10.00
N LEU A 456 -6.58 29.00 -10.12
CA LEU A 456 -5.39 28.76 -10.93
C LEU A 456 -5.73 27.90 -12.15
N ALA A 457 -5.06 28.15 -13.28
CA ALA A 457 -5.34 27.47 -14.56
C ALA A 457 -5.14 25.94 -14.50
N THR A 458 -4.17 25.47 -13.72
CA THR A 458 -3.91 24.02 -13.48
C THR A 458 -4.94 23.36 -12.58
N GLY A 459 -5.77 24.13 -11.88
CA GLY A 459 -6.92 23.63 -11.13
C GLY A 459 -8.17 23.41 -11.99
N ARG A 460 -8.05 23.45 -13.34
CA ARG A 460 -9.21 23.33 -14.23
C ARG A 460 -9.95 22.00 -14.02
N GLY A 461 -11.24 22.12 -13.73
CA GLY A 461 -12.16 20.98 -13.59
C GLY A 461 -12.17 20.34 -12.20
N ILE A 462 -11.48 20.92 -11.22
CA ILE A 462 -11.62 20.61 -9.80
C ILE A 462 -12.09 21.85 -9.02
N TYR A 463 -12.56 21.63 -7.79
CA TYR A 463 -13.19 22.65 -6.96
C TYR A 463 -12.67 22.59 -5.52
N THR A 464 -12.73 23.71 -4.80
CA THR A 464 -12.23 23.84 -3.44
C THR A 464 -13.11 24.78 -2.61
N THR A 465 -12.78 24.94 -1.33
CA THR A 465 -13.49 25.88 -0.46
C THR A 465 -13.16 27.33 -0.86
N ARG A 466 -14.06 28.26 -0.55
CA ARG A 466 -13.84 29.69 -0.84
C ARG A 466 -12.58 30.22 -0.15
N GLU A 467 -12.34 29.79 1.08
CA GLU A 467 -11.15 30.16 1.86
C GLU A 467 -9.86 29.68 1.18
N ASN A 468 -9.77 28.39 0.85
CA ASN A 468 -8.57 27.86 0.19
C ASN A 468 -8.37 28.45 -1.21
N ALA A 469 -9.45 28.77 -1.94
CA ALA A 469 -9.34 29.51 -3.19
C ALA A 469 -8.80 30.93 -2.97
N ALA A 470 -9.26 31.65 -1.95
CA ALA A 470 -8.73 32.98 -1.63
C ALA A 470 -7.25 32.92 -1.22
N ASP A 471 -6.87 31.94 -0.40
CA ASP A 471 -5.48 31.71 0.01
C ASP A 471 -4.56 31.43 -1.18
N LEU A 472 -4.97 30.51 -2.07
CA LEU A 472 -4.19 30.17 -3.27
C LEU A 472 -4.10 31.33 -4.25
N ALA A 473 -5.18 32.10 -4.43
CA ALA A 473 -5.16 33.30 -5.27
C ALA A 473 -4.23 34.37 -4.70
N GLY A 474 -4.28 34.59 -3.38
CA GLY A 474 -3.40 35.51 -2.66
C GLY A 474 -1.94 35.09 -2.79
N LEU A 475 -1.64 33.80 -2.59
CA LEU A 475 -0.30 33.25 -2.75
C LEU A 475 0.20 33.44 -4.19
N ASN A 476 -0.61 33.12 -5.20
CA ASN A 476 -0.21 33.32 -6.60
C ASN A 476 0.06 34.79 -6.91
N GLY A 477 -0.81 35.71 -6.48
CA GLY A 477 -0.59 37.15 -6.66
C GLY A 477 0.66 37.67 -5.98
N PHE A 478 0.96 37.18 -4.76
CA PHE A 478 2.22 37.48 -4.08
C PHE A 478 3.43 36.98 -4.88
N LEU A 479 3.38 35.74 -5.39
CA LEU A 479 4.48 35.16 -6.17
C LEU A 479 4.71 35.87 -7.50
N ASP A 480 3.65 36.31 -8.17
CA ASP A 480 3.77 37.05 -9.44
C ASP A 480 4.38 38.45 -9.23
N ALA A 481 4.21 39.04 -8.04
CA ALA A 481 4.86 40.29 -7.66
C ALA A 481 6.30 40.09 -7.17
N ALA A 482 6.57 38.98 -6.47
CA ALA A 482 7.85 38.72 -5.82
C ALA A 482 8.87 37.98 -6.70
N ALA A 483 8.44 37.32 -7.78
CA ALA A 483 9.28 36.44 -8.58
C ALA A 483 8.92 36.48 -10.08
N PRO A 484 9.90 36.34 -10.99
CA PRO A 484 9.62 36.15 -12.41
C PRO A 484 8.71 34.93 -12.67
N PRO A 485 7.89 34.96 -13.73
CA PRO A 485 7.09 33.80 -14.13
C PRO A 485 7.95 32.54 -14.29
N GLY A 486 7.52 31.46 -13.64
CA GLY A 486 8.22 30.17 -13.69
C GLY A 486 9.49 30.07 -12.83
N ALA A 487 9.90 31.12 -12.12
CA ALA A 487 11.03 31.07 -11.20
C ALA A 487 10.79 29.99 -10.11
N PRO A 488 11.82 29.25 -9.71
CA PRO A 488 11.66 28.19 -8.72
C PRO A 488 11.24 28.76 -7.36
N ILE A 489 10.38 28.03 -6.67
CA ILE A 489 10.00 28.31 -5.27
C ILE A 489 10.39 27.11 -4.43
N LEU A 490 10.70 27.28 -3.15
CA LEU A 490 10.87 26.16 -2.24
C LEU A 490 9.66 26.05 -1.31
N ASP A 491 9.00 24.91 -1.29
CA ASP A 491 7.97 24.57 -0.31
C ASP A 491 8.54 23.64 0.76
N VAL A 492 8.49 24.07 2.03
CA VAL A 492 8.86 23.24 3.19
C VAL A 492 7.67 22.86 4.07
N THR A 493 6.44 23.06 3.58
CA THR A 493 5.19 22.75 4.30
C THR A 493 4.65 21.34 4.02
N ASN A 494 5.29 20.61 3.10
CA ASN A 494 4.85 19.33 2.52
C ASN A 494 3.61 19.44 1.60
N GLU A 495 3.15 20.63 1.23
CA GLU A 495 2.06 20.83 0.27
C GLU A 495 2.55 20.70 -1.19
N ARG A 496 3.07 19.53 -1.56
CA ARG A 496 3.74 19.29 -2.84
C ARG A 496 2.89 19.62 -4.07
N ALA A 497 1.56 19.61 -3.97
CA ALA A 497 0.68 20.04 -5.06
C ALA A 497 0.85 21.53 -5.43
N LEU A 498 1.44 22.36 -4.57
CA LEU A 498 1.68 23.78 -4.84
C LEU A 498 2.56 24.02 -6.07
N TYR A 499 3.57 23.18 -6.32
CA TYR A 499 4.40 23.27 -7.53
C TYR A 499 3.56 23.14 -8.80
N TYR A 500 2.69 22.14 -8.84
CA TYR A 500 1.72 21.93 -9.92
C TYR A 500 0.72 23.09 -10.03
N LEU A 501 0.11 23.48 -8.90
CA LEU A 501 -0.95 24.48 -8.86
C LEU A 501 -0.44 25.86 -9.30
N LEU A 502 0.72 26.27 -8.79
CA LEU A 502 1.33 27.58 -9.05
C LEU A 502 2.20 27.60 -10.32
N GLN A 503 2.29 26.46 -11.04
CA GLN A 503 3.16 26.27 -12.20
C GLN A 503 4.61 26.69 -11.91
N ARG A 504 5.11 26.32 -10.72
CA ARG A 504 6.49 26.59 -10.30
C ARG A 504 7.26 25.28 -10.19
N ARG A 505 8.55 25.30 -10.54
CA ARG A 505 9.43 24.14 -10.37
C ARG A 505 10.04 24.13 -8.97
N PRO A 506 10.21 22.96 -8.34
CA PRO A 506 11.04 22.85 -7.15
C PRO A 506 12.51 23.13 -7.52
N PRO A 507 13.30 23.84 -6.69
CA PRO A 507 14.72 24.06 -6.91
C PRO A 507 15.56 22.80 -6.64
N THR A 508 14.96 21.78 -6.03
CA THR A 508 15.58 20.51 -5.69
C THR A 508 14.85 19.37 -6.37
N ARG A 509 15.55 18.27 -6.69
CA ARG A 509 14.88 17.07 -7.26
C ARG A 509 13.99 16.36 -6.25
N CYS A 510 14.35 16.43 -4.97
CA CYS A 510 13.57 15.89 -3.86
C CYS A 510 12.83 17.04 -3.18
N SER A 511 11.52 17.11 -3.40
CA SER A 511 10.62 18.12 -2.84
C SER A 511 9.91 17.66 -1.57
N ASP A 512 10.18 16.43 -1.11
CA ASP A 512 9.60 15.86 0.10
C ASP A 512 10.54 16.14 1.29
N VAL A 513 10.10 17.01 2.20
CA VAL A 513 10.91 17.47 3.34
C VAL A 513 11.28 16.32 4.27
N ALA A 514 10.40 15.33 4.40
CA ALA A 514 10.67 14.18 5.23
C ALA A 514 11.82 13.35 4.63
N MET A 515 11.81 13.11 3.32
CA MET A 515 12.92 12.44 2.63
C MET A 515 14.22 13.25 2.65
N LEU A 516 14.14 14.59 2.66
CA LEU A 516 15.33 15.44 2.82
C LEU A 516 16.04 15.26 4.17
N SER A 517 15.44 14.60 5.16
CA SER A 517 16.18 14.23 6.38
C SER A 517 17.23 13.14 6.14
N ALA A 518 17.17 12.43 5.02
CA ALA A 518 18.22 11.50 4.63
C ALA A 518 19.50 12.27 4.25
N PRO A 519 20.67 11.99 4.88
CA PRO A 519 21.87 12.81 4.68
C PRO A 519 22.32 12.97 3.21
N PRO A 520 22.29 11.92 2.36
CA PRO A 520 22.65 12.08 0.95
C PRO A 520 21.72 13.02 0.18
N LEU A 521 20.41 12.98 0.47
CA LEU A 521 19.40 13.83 -0.16
C LEU A 521 19.48 15.26 0.36
N LEU A 522 19.73 15.46 1.66
CA LEU A 522 19.97 16.79 2.22
C LEU A 522 21.18 17.45 1.57
N ALA A 523 22.30 16.74 1.52
CA ALA A 523 23.54 17.27 0.94
C ALA A 523 23.37 17.62 -0.55
N GLU A 524 22.62 16.81 -1.29
CA GLU A 524 22.25 17.10 -2.67
C GLU A 524 21.36 18.34 -2.79
N ALA A 525 20.29 18.41 -2.01
CA ALA A 525 19.37 19.55 -1.98
C ALA A 525 20.09 20.86 -1.61
N MET A 526 20.95 20.84 -0.60
CA MET A 526 21.74 22.02 -0.21
C MET A 526 22.64 22.51 -1.35
N ARG A 527 23.32 21.61 -2.08
CA ARG A 527 24.10 22.01 -3.26
C ARG A 527 23.22 22.62 -4.36
N GLN A 528 22.05 22.03 -4.60
CA GLN A 528 21.10 22.54 -5.59
C GLN A 528 20.58 23.94 -5.22
N LEU A 529 20.25 24.16 -3.94
CA LEU A 529 19.79 25.43 -3.40
C LEU A 529 20.87 26.52 -3.42
N GLU A 530 22.14 26.18 -3.19
CA GLU A 530 23.25 27.15 -3.31
C GLU A 530 23.49 27.54 -4.77
N ALA A 531 23.42 26.57 -5.69
CA ALA A 531 23.65 26.83 -7.11
C ALA A 531 22.47 27.56 -7.77
N ASN A 532 21.24 27.21 -7.40
CA ASN A 532 20.00 27.73 -7.99
C ASN A 532 19.02 28.09 -6.87
N PRO A 533 19.28 29.19 -6.15
CA PRO A 533 18.42 29.58 -5.04
C PRO A 533 17.02 29.96 -5.52
N PRO A 534 15.95 29.53 -4.83
CA PRO A 534 14.58 29.87 -5.18
C PRO A 534 14.33 31.37 -5.05
N ALA A 535 13.29 31.87 -5.72
CA ALA A 535 12.87 33.26 -5.58
C ALA A 535 12.29 33.54 -4.18
N CYS A 536 11.59 32.56 -3.60
CA CYS A 536 11.02 32.62 -2.26
C CYS A 536 10.83 31.22 -1.67
N VAL A 537 10.53 31.17 -0.37
CA VAL A 537 10.30 29.93 0.38
C VAL A 537 8.96 29.97 1.09
N ILE A 538 8.10 28.98 0.88
CA ILE A 538 6.85 28.81 1.64
C ILE A 538 7.21 28.03 2.91
N VAL A 539 7.16 28.70 4.06
CA VAL A 539 7.64 28.17 5.35
C VAL A 539 6.52 27.70 6.27
N GLU A 540 5.29 28.18 6.09
CA GLU A 540 4.10 27.67 6.79
C GLU A 540 2.92 27.54 5.82
N GLY A 541 2.10 26.51 6.05
CA GLY A 541 0.93 26.15 5.26
C GLY A 541 -0.08 25.40 6.13
N MET A 542 -0.56 24.24 5.69
CA MET A 542 -1.41 23.36 6.50
C MET A 542 -0.62 22.78 7.68
N LYS A 543 -1.06 23.07 8.91
CA LYS A 543 -0.35 22.64 10.13
C LYS A 543 -0.29 21.12 10.28
N GLU A 544 -1.28 20.41 9.75
CA GLU A 544 -1.37 18.96 9.79
C GLU A 544 -0.26 18.29 8.97
N LEU A 545 0.23 18.98 7.93
CA LEU A 545 1.24 18.46 7.00
C LEU A 545 2.68 18.78 7.43
N ASP A 546 2.88 19.85 8.19
CA ASP A 546 4.20 20.21 8.77
C ASP A 546 4.71 19.16 9.78
N GLN A 547 3.81 18.33 10.32
CA GLN A 547 4.10 17.30 11.32
C GLN A 547 3.28 16.02 11.11
N TYR A 548 3.29 15.46 9.90
CA TYR A 548 2.42 14.32 9.52
C TYR A 548 2.56 13.05 10.39
N ASP A 549 3.67 12.89 11.13
CA ASP A 549 3.89 11.83 12.12
C ASP A 549 4.14 12.34 13.55
N GLY A 550 3.88 13.62 13.79
CA GLY A 550 4.16 14.32 15.06
C GLY A 550 5.57 14.91 15.18
N VAL A 551 6.41 14.81 14.13
CA VAL A 551 7.74 15.46 14.11
C VAL A 551 7.74 16.66 13.14
N PRO A 552 7.86 17.89 13.65
CA PRO A 552 7.95 19.11 12.83
C PRO A 552 9.09 19.09 11.82
N ASN A 553 8.85 19.62 10.61
CA ASN A 553 9.87 19.67 9.55
C ASN A 553 11.15 20.40 9.95
N ARG A 554 11.05 21.46 10.78
CA ARG A 554 12.21 22.18 11.32
C ARG A 554 13.13 21.31 12.18
N ILE A 555 12.57 20.30 12.85
CA ILE A 555 13.34 19.31 13.61
C ILE A 555 13.96 18.26 12.68
N ARG A 556 13.28 17.90 11.59
CA ARG A 556 13.76 16.90 10.62
C ARG A 556 14.98 17.36 9.84
N VAL A 557 14.98 18.61 9.38
CA VAL A 557 16.01 19.18 8.50
C VAL A 557 16.50 20.54 9.02
N PRO A 558 17.11 20.58 10.22
CA PRO A 558 17.49 21.85 10.87
C PRO A 558 18.47 22.69 10.03
N ALA A 559 19.38 22.04 9.30
CA ALA A 559 20.32 22.73 8.41
C ALA A 559 19.63 23.46 7.26
N LEU A 560 18.56 22.88 6.70
CA LEU A 560 17.77 23.54 5.65
C LEU A 560 17.06 24.78 6.21
N PHE A 561 16.44 24.67 7.38
CA PHE A 561 15.77 25.82 8.01
C PHE A 561 16.75 26.92 8.43
N ALA A 562 17.92 26.58 8.95
CA ALA A 562 18.97 27.56 9.24
C ALA A 562 19.42 28.30 7.97
N TRP A 563 19.53 27.58 6.85
CA TRP A 563 19.83 28.18 5.55
C TRP A 563 18.74 29.12 5.05
N ILE A 564 17.46 28.73 5.21
CA ILE A 564 16.30 29.57 4.86
C ILE A 564 16.31 30.84 5.71
N ASP A 565 16.46 30.71 7.03
CA ASP A 565 16.41 31.85 7.95
C ASP A 565 17.55 32.85 7.70
N ALA A 566 18.73 32.37 7.29
CA ALA A 566 19.88 33.22 6.98
C ALA A 566 19.76 33.96 5.63
N ARG A 567 19.15 33.34 4.60
CA ARG A 567 19.12 33.88 3.23
C ARG A 567 17.81 34.54 2.83
N TYR A 568 16.73 34.19 3.52
CA TYR A 568 15.40 34.74 3.31
C TYR A 568 14.94 35.26 4.67
N PRO A 569 15.35 36.46 5.13
CA PRO A 569 15.01 36.97 6.46
C PRO A 569 13.63 37.64 6.52
N HIS A 570 13.10 38.13 5.40
CA HIS A 570 11.81 38.80 5.36
C HIS A 570 10.66 37.80 5.38
N ARG A 571 9.59 38.08 6.13
CA ARG A 571 8.41 37.21 6.28
C ARG A 571 7.15 37.97 5.91
N ALA A 572 6.34 37.40 5.02
CA ALA A 572 5.04 37.91 4.65
C ALA A 572 3.97 36.85 4.88
N ARG A 573 2.88 37.23 5.56
CA ARG A 573 1.69 36.38 5.73
C ARG A 573 0.76 36.63 4.55
N VAL A 574 0.43 35.58 3.81
CA VAL A 574 -0.46 35.62 2.64
C VAL A 574 -1.54 34.56 2.83
N GLY A 575 -2.69 35.00 3.35
CA GLY A 575 -3.73 34.06 3.78
C GLY A 575 -3.18 33.10 4.85
N ARG A 576 -3.39 31.80 4.66
CA ARG A 576 -2.80 30.75 5.52
C ARG A 576 -1.29 30.57 5.40
N TYR A 577 -0.65 31.10 4.34
CA TYR A 577 0.76 30.85 4.06
C TYR A 577 1.68 31.87 4.74
N LEU A 578 2.81 31.40 5.26
CA LEU A 578 3.95 32.27 5.59
C LEU A 578 5.00 32.11 4.50
N VAL A 579 5.35 33.20 3.82
CA VAL A 579 6.33 33.20 2.73
C VAL A 579 7.56 33.99 3.17
N ALA A 580 8.73 33.39 2.97
CA ALA A 580 10.03 33.99 3.22
C ALA A 580 10.65 34.49 1.91
N THR A 581 11.15 35.73 1.93
CA THR A 581 11.85 36.38 0.82
C THR A 581 13.21 36.89 1.28
N ARG A 582 14.10 37.14 0.31
CA ARG A 582 15.44 37.70 0.54
C ARG A 582 15.39 39.09 1.12
#